data_AF-A0A953ZHW2-F1
#
_entry.id   AF-A0A953ZHW2-F1
#
_cell.length_a   1.000
_cell.length_b   1.000
_cell.length_c   1.000
_cell.angle_alpha   90.00
_cell.angle_beta   90.00
_cell.angle_gamma   90.00
#
_symmetry.space_group_name_H-M   'P 1'
#
loop_
_entity.id
_entity.type
_entity.pdbx_description
1 polymer ?
#
loop_
_entity_poly.entity_id
_entity_poly.type
_entity_poly.pdbx_seq_one_letter_code
_entity_poly.pdbx_strand_id
1 'polypeptide(L)'
;RNALDGGSSVLMEKLAYLADVDVRTVRNAISAGELVAFKVTDGLQPGIHIENASARSWLQGRRGFTPTVYRGETAQAIGDVSSPAEFGAFLVARRDQLGLDAGEGKLLPLVPGVNAKGLAAVEAGVFELPLNAVNPLADFYQLDRKAFLECVMRVFFNDYYTTILESRNA
;
A
#
# COMPACT_ATOMS: atom_id res chain seq x y z
N ARG A 1 -16.82 -10.55 -2.04
CA ARG A 1 -15.82 -9.78 -1.25
C ARG A 1 -14.51 -9.77 -2.02
N ASN A 2 -13.99 -8.60 -2.38
CA ASN A 2 -12.74 -8.51 -3.13
C ASN A 2 -11.58 -8.61 -2.15
N ALA A 3 -10.68 -9.57 -2.38
CA ALA A 3 -9.66 -10.01 -1.43
C ALA A 3 -8.58 -8.93 -1.15
N LEU A 4 -8.53 -7.88 -1.97
CA LEU A 4 -7.52 -6.83 -1.89
C LEU A 4 -7.62 -5.95 -0.63
N ASP A 5 -8.81 -5.75 -0.06
CA ASP A 5 -8.98 -4.80 1.05
C ASP A 5 -8.71 -5.42 2.43
N GLY A 6 -8.86 -6.75 2.54
CA GLY A 6 -8.69 -7.49 3.79
C GLY A 6 -7.29 -8.07 3.99
N GLY A 7 -6.29 -7.63 3.21
CA GLY A 7 -4.91 -8.14 3.29
C GLY A 7 -4.72 -9.60 2.84
N SER A 8 -5.80 -10.29 2.44
CA SER A 8 -5.76 -11.69 2.02
C SER A 8 -5.19 -11.86 0.61
N SER A 9 -4.60 -13.02 0.33
CA SER A 9 -4.08 -13.33 -1.00
C SER A 9 -5.18 -13.38 -2.07
N VAL A 10 -4.78 -13.20 -3.33
CA VAL A 10 -5.69 -13.11 -4.48
C VAL A 10 -5.36 -14.20 -5.47
N LEU A 11 -6.37 -14.95 -5.95
CA LEU A 11 -6.19 -15.89 -7.06
C LEU A 11 -5.63 -15.19 -8.31
N MET A 12 -4.71 -15.85 -9.00
CA MET A 12 -4.08 -15.35 -10.22
C MET A 12 -5.11 -14.93 -11.29
N GLU A 13 -6.14 -15.73 -11.51
CA GLU A 13 -7.21 -15.45 -12.48
C GLU A 13 -7.99 -14.20 -12.08
N LYS A 14 -8.29 -14.05 -10.79
CA LYS A 14 -8.96 -12.86 -10.27
C LYS A 14 -8.10 -11.61 -10.41
N LEU A 15 -6.80 -11.72 -10.20
CA LEU A 15 -5.86 -10.61 -10.42
C LEU A 15 -5.83 -10.19 -11.89
N ALA A 16 -5.85 -11.15 -12.82
CA ALA A 16 -5.92 -10.88 -14.26
C ALA A 16 -7.18 -10.06 -14.62
N TYR A 17 -8.35 -10.44 -14.08
CA TYR A 17 -9.59 -9.69 -14.26
C TYR A 17 -9.52 -8.27 -13.67
N LEU A 18 -8.96 -8.11 -12.47
CA LEU A 18 -8.82 -6.80 -11.82
C LEU A 18 -7.87 -5.86 -12.58
N ALA A 19 -6.87 -6.43 -13.25
CA ALA A 19 -5.89 -5.70 -14.03
C ALA A 19 -6.30 -5.45 -15.49
N ASP A 20 -7.44 -6.01 -15.92
CA ASP A 20 -7.88 -6.05 -17.33
C ASP A 20 -6.78 -6.60 -18.27
N VAL A 21 -6.23 -7.77 -17.92
CA VAL A 21 -5.18 -8.45 -18.69
C VAL A 21 -5.39 -9.94 -18.79
N ASP A 22 -4.65 -10.56 -19.71
CA ASP A 22 -4.59 -12.01 -19.82
C ASP A 22 -3.76 -12.64 -18.67
N VAL A 23 -4.11 -13.88 -18.30
CA VAL A 23 -3.41 -14.67 -17.28
C VAL A 23 -1.92 -14.85 -17.61
N ARG A 24 -1.55 -14.91 -18.90
CA ARG A 24 -0.15 -14.96 -19.34
C ARG A 24 0.64 -13.73 -18.89
N THR A 25 0.03 -12.55 -18.87
CA THR A 25 0.67 -11.32 -18.38
C THR A 25 0.97 -11.43 -16.89
N VAL A 26 0.02 -11.97 -16.11
CA VAL A 26 0.24 -12.21 -14.67
C VAL A 26 1.35 -13.24 -14.46
N ARG A 27 1.37 -14.33 -15.25
CA ARG A 27 2.43 -15.35 -15.18
C ARG A 27 3.82 -14.76 -15.50
N ASN A 28 3.91 -13.90 -16.51
CA ASN A 28 5.16 -13.22 -16.85
C ASN A 28 5.65 -12.34 -15.70
N ALA A 29 4.76 -11.61 -15.03
CA ALA A 29 5.10 -10.78 -13.88
C ALA A 29 5.58 -11.63 -12.68
N ILE A 30 4.98 -12.80 -12.45
CA ILE A 30 5.49 -13.77 -11.46
C ILE A 30 6.89 -14.24 -11.85
N SER A 31 7.11 -14.64 -13.10
CA SER A 31 8.42 -15.08 -13.59
C SER A 31 9.49 -13.99 -13.56
N ALA A 32 9.10 -12.72 -13.67
CA ALA A 32 9.99 -11.57 -13.56
C ALA A 32 10.29 -11.17 -12.10
N GLY A 33 9.63 -11.79 -11.12
CA GLY A 33 9.78 -11.45 -9.70
C GLY A 33 9.02 -10.19 -9.28
N GLU A 34 8.15 -9.64 -10.13
CA GLU A 34 7.28 -8.50 -9.79
C GLU A 34 6.12 -8.92 -8.88
N LEU A 35 5.69 -10.19 -8.99
CA LEU A 35 4.62 -10.78 -8.21
C LEU A 35 5.10 -11.91 -7.31
N VAL A 36 4.80 -11.82 -6.02
CA VAL A 36 5.03 -12.90 -5.06
C VAL A 36 3.85 -13.86 -5.11
N ALA A 37 4.10 -15.09 -5.56
CA ALA A 37 3.08 -16.11 -5.75
C ALA A 37 3.37 -17.39 -4.97
N PHE A 38 2.32 -18.07 -4.52
CA PHE A 38 2.39 -19.35 -3.83
C PHE A 38 1.23 -20.25 -4.25
N LYS A 39 1.45 -21.57 -4.19
CA LYS A 39 0.44 -22.56 -4.55
C LYS A 39 -0.37 -22.95 -3.32
N VAL A 40 -1.69 -22.86 -3.43
CA VAL A 40 -2.63 -23.35 -2.42
C VAL A 40 -3.28 -24.62 -2.97
N THR A 41 -3.06 -25.75 -2.29
CA THR A 41 -3.62 -27.05 -2.67
C THR A 41 -4.90 -27.37 -1.92
N ASP A 42 -5.06 -26.83 -0.71
CA ASP A 42 -6.18 -27.13 0.19
C ASP A 42 -6.98 -25.86 0.51
N GLY A 43 -8.32 -25.97 0.52
CA GLY A 43 -9.23 -24.88 0.85
C GLY A 43 -10.31 -24.62 -0.21
N LEU A 44 -11.10 -23.57 0.01
CA LEU A 44 -12.24 -23.18 -0.84
C LEU A 44 -11.84 -22.71 -2.25
N GLN A 45 -10.59 -22.27 -2.42
CA GLN A 45 -10.06 -21.75 -3.67
C GLN A 45 -8.64 -22.30 -3.88
N PRO A 46 -8.49 -23.54 -4.37
CA PRO A 46 -7.18 -24.07 -4.73
C PRO A 46 -6.67 -23.40 -6.02
N GLY A 47 -5.37 -23.18 -6.12
CA GLY A 47 -4.77 -22.51 -7.28
C GLY A 47 -3.45 -21.79 -6.99
N ILE A 48 -3.03 -20.94 -7.93
CA ILE A 48 -1.91 -20.02 -7.73
C ILE A 48 -2.46 -18.74 -7.10
N HIS A 49 -1.99 -18.43 -5.90
CA HIS A 49 -2.34 -17.22 -5.17
C HIS A 49 -1.19 -16.24 -5.22
N ILE A 50 -1.55 -14.96 -5.30
CA ILE A 50 -0.64 -13.83 -5.27
C ILE A 50 -0.78 -13.16 -3.90
N GLU A 51 0.35 -12.88 -3.26
CA GLU A 51 0.40 -12.11 -2.03
C GLU A 51 -0.27 -10.74 -2.23
N ASN A 52 -1.06 -10.31 -1.26
CA ASN A 52 -1.88 -9.10 -1.36
C ASN A 52 -1.03 -7.83 -1.62
N ALA A 53 0.02 -7.61 -0.82
CA ALA A 53 0.87 -6.44 -0.94
C ALA A 53 1.52 -6.35 -2.33
N SER A 54 2.07 -7.47 -2.81
CA SER A 54 2.64 -7.59 -4.15
C SER A 54 1.60 -7.35 -5.25
N ALA A 55 0.41 -7.95 -5.15
CA ALA A 55 -0.68 -7.73 -6.10
C ALA A 55 -1.11 -6.26 -6.18
N ARG A 56 -1.26 -5.58 -5.03
CA ARG A 56 -1.64 -4.16 -4.96
C ARG A 56 -0.56 -3.26 -5.55
N SER A 57 0.71 -3.48 -5.18
CA SER A 57 1.84 -2.72 -5.71
C SER A 57 1.91 -2.82 -7.24
N TRP A 58 1.70 -4.01 -7.78
CA TRP A 58 1.68 -4.26 -9.22
C TRP A 58 0.49 -3.57 -9.92
N LEU A 59 -0.73 -3.69 -9.37
CA LEU A 59 -1.93 -3.06 -9.91
C LEU A 59 -1.83 -1.53 -9.96
N GLN A 60 -1.29 -0.91 -8.91
CA GLN A 60 -1.10 0.55 -8.84
C GLN A 60 -0.10 1.08 -9.88
N GLY A 61 0.75 0.22 -10.46
CA GLY A 61 1.64 0.59 -11.56
C GLY A 61 0.99 0.53 -12.95
N ARG A 62 -0.22 -0.05 -13.08
CA ARG A 62 -0.84 -0.29 -14.39
C ARG A 62 -1.70 0.88 -14.84
N ARG A 63 -1.58 1.23 -16.12
CA ARG A 63 -2.45 2.21 -16.78
C ARG A 63 -3.89 1.69 -16.82
N GLY A 64 -4.82 2.42 -16.21
CA GLY A 64 -6.26 2.09 -16.23
C GLY A 64 -6.78 1.40 -14.97
N PHE A 65 -5.91 0.96 -14.05
CA PHE A 65 -6.37 0.46 -12.75
C PHE A 65 -6.88 1.63 -11.89
N THR A 66 -8.16 1.56 -11.50
CA THR A 66 -8.75 2.51 -10.55
C THR A 66 -8.99 1.79 -9.23
N PRO A 67 -8.27 2.12 -8.15
CA PRO A 67 -8.49 1.51 -6.86
C PRO A 67 -9.90 1.80 -6.36
N THR A 68 -10.71 0.76 -6.17
CA THR A 68 -11.97 0.87 -5.44
C THR A 68 -11.68 0.70 -3.96
N VAL A 69 -11.86 1.76 -3.17
CA VAL A 69 -11.60 1.73 -1.72
C VAL A 69 -12.89 1.35 -0.99
N TYR A 70 -12.90 0.20 -0.31
CA TYR A 70 -13.95 -0.10 0.66
C TYR A 70 -13.80 0.81 1.88
N ARG A 71 -14.82 1.65 2.15
CA ARG A 71 -14.86 2.53 3.31
C ARG A 71 -15.64 1.82 4.43
N GLY A 72 -14.93 1.23 5.39
CA GLY A 72 -15.56 0.76 6.63
C GLY A 72 -16.06 1.95 7.46
N GLU A 73 -17.15 1.78 8.22
CA GLU A 73 -17.79 2.88 8.98
C GLU A 73 -16.92 3.52 10.07
N THR A 74 -15.84 2.86 10.51
CA THR A 74 -15.05 3.26 11.68
C THR A 74 -13.56 3.50 11.43
N ALA A 75 -13.05 3.31 10.21
CA ALA A 75 -11.64 3.56 9.90
C ALA A 75 -11.46 5.02 9.46
N GLN A 76 -10.60 5.77 10.17
CA GLN A 76 -10.17 7.12 9.74
C GLN A 76 -9.66 7.03 8.31
N ALA A 77 -10.21 7.85 7.40
CA ALA A 77 -9.70 7.87 6.04
C ALA A 77 -8.38 8.62 6.00
N ILE A 78 -7.47 8.20 5.13
CA ILE A 78 -6.20 8.91 4.93
C ILE A 78 -6.40 10.38 4.52
N GLY A 79 -7.53 10.67 3.85
CA GLY A 79 -7.95 12.03 3.50
C GLY A 79 -8.18 12.94 4.71
N ASP A 80 -8.53 12.36 5.86
CA ASP A 80 -8.86 13.09 7.10
C ASP A 80 -7.63 13.30 8.00
N VAL A 81 -6.48 12.70 7.67
CA VAL A 81 -5.24 12.84 8.44
C VAL A 81 -4.59 14.20 8.15
N SER A 82 -4.56 15.07 9.16
CA SER A 82 -4.16 16.47 9.01
C SER A 82 -2.96 16.88 9.85
N SER A 83 -2.55 16.07 10.83
CA SER A 83 -1.40 16.35 11.69
C SER A 83 -0.38 15.20 11.72
N PRO A 84 0.88 15.49 12.10
CA PRO A 84 1.91 14.45 12.25
C PRO A 84 1.51 13.34 13.25
N ALA A 85 0.87 13.71 14.36
CA ALA A 85 0.41 12.75 15.36
C ALA A 85 -0.70 11.83 14.82
N GLU A 86 -1.67 12.39 14.08
CA GLU A 86 -2.71 11.61 13.40
C GLU A 86 -2.10 10.67 12.35
N PHE A 87 -1.08 11.12 11.63
CA PHE A 87 -0.38 10.31 10.64
C PHE A 87 0.28 9.08 11.26
N GLY A 88 1.01 9.26 12.36
CA GLY A 88 1.62 8.14 13.08
C GLY A 88 0.58 7.14 13.60
N ALA A 89 -0.47 7.65 14.26
CA ALA A 89 -1.56 6.83 14.78
C ALA A 89 -2.29 6.04 13.67
N PHE A 90 -2.54 6.67 12.52
CA PHE A 90 -3.14 6.04 11.36
C PHE A 90 -2.28 4.88 10.83
N LEU A 91 -0.96 5.05 10.73
CA LEU A 91 -0.06 4.00 10.26
C LEU A 91 0.02 2.81 11.23
N VAL A 92 0.06 3.07 12.53
CA VAL A 92 0.03 2.01 13.56
C VAL A 92 -1.28 1.22 13.47
N ALA A 93 -2.43 1.90 13.43
CA ALA A 93 -3.71 1.23 13.28
C ALA A 93 -3.80 0.42 11.98
N ARG A 94 -3.24 0.94 10.88
CA ARG A 94 -3.19 0.22 9.60
C ARG A 94 -2.29 -1.01 9.68
N ARG A 95 -1.16 -0.92 10.36
CA ARG A 95 -0.23 -2.03 10.59
C ARG A 95 -0.89 -3.18 11.34
N ASP A 96 -1.63 -2.85 12.39
CA ASP A 96 -2.36 -3.80 13.22
C ASP A 96 -3.45 -4.52 12.41
N GLN A 97 -4.21 -3.77 11.59
CA GLN A 97 -5.22 -4.34 10.70
C GLN A 97 -4.64 -5.33 9.69
N LEU A 98 -3.42 -5.09 9.23
CA LEU A 98 -2.72 -5.96 8.28
C LEU A 98 -2.03 -7.15 8.96
N GLY A 99 -2.00 -7.19 10.29
CA GLY A 99 -1.31 -8.25 11.05
C GLY A 99 0.19 -8.28 10.80
N LEU A 100 0.81 -7.15 10.43
CA LEU A 100 2.24 -7.08 10.11
C LEU A 100 3.16 -7.34 11.33
N ASP A 101 2.59 -7.36 12.53
CA ASP A 101 3.28 -7.70 13.78
C ASP A 101 2.87 -9.07 14.34
N ALA A 102 2.14 -9.89 13.58
CA ALA A 102 1.68 -11.21 14.02
C ALA A 102 2.78 -12.30 14.04
N GLY A 103 4.01 -11.98 13.61
CA GLY A 103 5.15 -12.91 13.55
C GLY A 103 6.26 -12.58 14.57
N GLU A 104 7.37 -13.33 14.51
CA GLU A 104 8.56 -13.06 15.32
C GLU A 104 9.31 -11.83 14.78
N GLY A 105 8.96 -10.66 15.31
CA GLY A 105 9.64 -9.40 15.03
C GLY A 105 8.85 -8.47 14.11
N LYS A 106 9.18 -7.17 14.21
CA LYS A 106 8.50 -6.12 13.47
C LYS A 106 8.91 -6.17 12.01
N LEU A 107 7.98 -6.53 11.10
CA LEU A 107 8.23 -6.52 9.67
C LEU A 107 8.63 -5.12 9.20
N LEU A 108 9.71 -5.04 8.43
CA LEU A 108 10.23 -3.79 7.90
C LEU A 108 9.94 -3.68 6.40
N PRO A 109 9.64 -2.46 5.90
CA PRO A 109 9.47 -2.25 4.48
C PRO A 109 10.83 -2.38 3.77
N LEU A 110 10.83 -3.01 2.59
CA LEU A 110 12.03 -3.19 1.75
C LEU A 110 12.38 -1.89 1.02
N VAL A 111 12.78 -0.86 1.77
CA VAL A 111 13.09 0.47 1.26
C VAL A 111 14.52 0.84 1.63
N PRO A 112 15.38 1.19 0.65
CA PRO A 112 16.72 1.66 0.95
C PRO A 112 16.69 2.83 1.95
N GLY A 113 17.32 2.66 3.10
CA GLY A 113 17.40 3.69 4.14
C GLY A 113 16.32 3.62 5.23
N VAL A 114 15.28 2.79 5.08
CA VAL A 114 14.31 2.56 6.16
C VAL A 114 14.78 1.39 7.01
N ASN A 115 15.39 1.71 8.14
CA ASN A 115 15.70 0.74 9.20
C ASN A 115 14.61 0.77 10.29
N ALA A 116 14.71 -0.09 11.31
CA ALA A 116 13.74 -0.16 12.39
C ALA A 116 13.52 1.19 13.10
N LYS A 117 14.58 2.01 13.24
CA LYS A 117 14.49 3.35 13.84
C LYS A 117 13.74 4.33 12.92
N GLY A 118 14.01 4.29 11.62
CA GLY A 118 13.31 5.12 10.63
C GLY A 118 11.83 4.78 10.57
N LEU A 119 11.48 3.49 10.59
CA LEU A 119 10.08 3.07 10.62
C LEU A 119 9.39 3.50 11.92
N ALA A 120 10.05 3.36 13.08
CA ALA A 120 9.52 3.82 14.34
C ALA A 120 9.32 5.35 14.38
N ALA A 121 10.21 6.12 13.75
CA ALA A 121 10.05 7.57 13.61
C ALA A 121 8.81 7.91 12.76
N VAL A 122 8.65 7.25 11.62
CA VAL A 122 7.48 7.44 10.73
C VAL A 122 6.17 7.12 11.44
N GLU A 123 6.11 5.99 12.17
CA GLU A 123 4.95 5.59 12.96
C GLU A 123 4.74 6.47 14.22
N ALA A 124 5.75 7.22 14.66
CA ALA A 124 5.62 8.26 15.68
C ALA A 124 5.22 9.63 15.11
N GLY A 125 4.97 9.72 13.79
CA GLY A 125 4.62 10.98 13.14
C GLY A 125 5.82 11.86 12.77
N VAL A 126 7.01 11.28 12.61
CA VAL A 126 8.22 12.01 12.19
C VAL A 126 8.67 11.48 10.83
N PHE A 127 8.60 12.33 9.80
CA PHE A 127 8.97 11.97 8.44
C PHE A 127 10.29 12.63 8.01
N GLU A 128 11.40 11.91 8.21
CA GLU A 128 12.75 12.34 7.80
C GLU A 128 13.28 11.57 6.58
N LEU A 129 12.43 10.78 5.94
CA LEU A 129 12.80 9.96 4.79
C LEU A 129 12.77 10.78 3.49
N PRO A 130 13.61 10.42 2.50
CA PRO A 130 13.52 11.04 1.19
C PRO A 130 12.16 10.74 0.53
N LEU A 131 11.67 11.66 -0.30
CA LEU A 131 10.33 11.55 -0.90
C LEU A 131 10.13 10.29 -1.78
N ASN A 132 11.22 9.74 -2.33
CA ASN A 132 11.18 8.47 -3.06
C ASN A 132 10.82 7.26 -2.18
N ALA A 133 10.90 7.37 -0.84
CA ALA A 133 10.46 6.34 0.10
C ALA A 133 8.93 6.30 0.28
N VAL A 134 8.20 7.33 -0.15
CA VAL A 134 6.74 7.43 0.04
C VAL A 134 5.98 6.30 -0.65
N ASN A 135 6.27 6.03 -1.93
CA ASN A 135 5.54 4.99 -2.67
C ASN A 135 5.82 3.58 -2.11
N PRO A 136 7.08 3.19 -1.82
CA PRO A 136 7.33 1.92 -1.16
C PRO A 136 6.68 1.79 0.22
N LEU A 137 6.60 2.87 1.00
CA LEU A 137 5.86 2.88 2.27
C LEU A 137 4.35 2.71 2.06
N ALA A 138 3.78 3.39 1.06
CA ALA A 138 2.38 3.22 0.70
C ALA A 138 2.08 1.75 0.35
N ASP A 139 2.95 1.11 -0.44
CA ASP A 139 2.82 -0.29 -0.81
C ASP A 139 2.89 -1.21 0.41
N PHE A 140 3.84 -0.95 1.33
CA PHE A 140 3.99 -1.71 2.58
C PHE A 140 2.73 -1.65 3.47
N TYR A 141 2.14 -0.46 3.63
CA TYR A 141 0.87 -0.30 4.36
C TYR A 141 -0.38 -0.60 3.51
N GLN A 142 -0.19 -1.10 2.28
CA GLN A 142 -1.24 -1.43 1.33
C GLN A 142 -2.20 -0.26 1.04
N LEU A 143 -1.67 0.96 1.03
CA LEU A 143 -2.38 2.22 0.78
C LEU A 143 -2.31 2.60 -0.71
N ASP A 144 -3.19 3.50 -1.12
CA ASP A 144 -3.10 4.15 -2.43
C ASP A 144 -1.91 5.13 -2.44
N ARG A 145 -1.00 4.97 -3.40
CA ARG A 145 0.23 5.78 -3.51
C ARG A 145 -0.07 7.26 -3.63
N LYS A 146 -1.08 7.64 -4.42
CA LYS A 146 -1.42 9.04 -4.67
C LYS A 146 -1.98 9.69 -3.40
N ALA A 147 -2.98 9.06 -2.78
CA ALA A 147 -3.58 9.55 -1.54
C ALA A 147 -2.56 9.60 -0.40
N PHE A 148 -1.65 8.62 -0.33
CA PHE A 148 -0.57 8.62 0.66
C PHE A 148 0.44 9.75 0.43
N LEU A 149 0.86 9.99 -0.81
CA LEU A 149 1.72 11.12 -1.15
C LEU A 149 1.05 12.46 -0.83
N GLU A 150 -0.22 12.63 -1.18
CA GLU A 150 -0.99 13.84 -0.85
C GLU A 150 -1.05 14.06 0.66
N CYS A 151 -1.26 13.00 1.45
CA CYS A 151 -1.25 13.06 2.90
C CYS A 151 0.14 13.47 3.45
N VAL A 152 1.22 12.85 2.98
CA VAL A 152 2.59 13.19 3.40
C VAL A 152 2.92 14.65 3.07
N MET A 153 2.58 15.09 1.85
CA MET A 153 2.80 16.47 1.42
C MET A 153 2.01 17.47 2.27
N ARG A 154 0.74 17.17 2.55
CA ARG A 154 -0.12 18.02 3.39
C ARG A 154 0.38 18.14 4.82
N VAL A 155 0.81 17.03 5.43
CA VAL A 155 1.18 16.96 6.85
C VAL A 155 2.60 17.48 7.10
N PHE A 156 3.56 17.16 6.24
CA PHE A 156 4.98 17.42 6.48
C PHE A 156 5.60 18.47 5.56
N PHE A 157 5.00 18.76 4.41
CA PHE A 157 5.53 19.69 3.39
C PHE A 157 4.47 20.72 2.97
N ASN A 158 3.68 21.21 3.93
CA ASN A 158 2.49 22.04 3.69
C ASN A 158 2.81 23.27 2.80
N ASP A 159 3.91 23.97 3.07
CA ASP A 159 4.34 25.15 2.29
C ASP A 159 4.54 24.85 0.80
N TYR A 160 5.07 23.67 0.47
CA TYR A 160 5.21 23.22 -0.93
C TYR A 160 3.86 22.78 -1.51
N TYR A 161 3.03 22.15 -0.68
CA TYR A 161 1.72 21.64 -1.09
C TYR A 161 0.76 22.77 -1.48
N THR A 162 0.69 23.85 -0.71
CA THR A 162 -0.13 25.05 -1.02
C THR A 162 0.32 25.71 -2.32
N THR A 163 1.64 25.88 -2.51
CA THR A 163 2.22 26.45 -3.74
C THR A 163 1.84 25.63 -5.00
N ILE A 164 1.84 24.30 -4.90
CA ILE A 164 1.44 23.41 -6.01
C ILE A 164 -0.07 23.52 -6.30
N LEU A 165 -0.90 23.68 -5.26
CA LEU A 165 -2.34 23.87 -5.44
C LEU A 165 -2.67 25.21 -6.08
N GLU A 166 -1.98 26.28 -5.70
CA GLU A 166 -2.16 27.62 -6.28
C GLU A 166 -1.75 27.64 -7.76
N SER A 167 -0.64 27.00 -8.13
CA SER A 167 -0.19 26.93 -9.54
C SER A 167 -1.08 26.08 -10.45
N ARG A 168 -1.94 25.22 -9.90
CA ARG A 168 -2.94 24.45 -10.67
C ARG A 168 -4.23 25.20 -10.93
N ASN A 169 -4.51 26.24 -10.14
CA ASN A 169 -5.73 27.04 -10.22
C ASN A 169 -5.52 28.41 -10.91
N ALA A 170 -4.27 28.72 -11.28
CA ALA A 170 -3.88 29.88 -12.08
C ALA A 170 -3.79 29.52 -13.57
#